data_AF-A0A1B6J6U4-F1
#
_entry.id   AF-A0A1B6J6U4-F1
#
_cell.length_a   1.000
_cell.length_b   1.000
_cell.length_c   1.000
_cell.angle_alpha   90.00
_cell.angle_beta   90.00
_cell.angle_gamma   90.00
#
_symmetry.space_group_name_H-M   'P 1'
#
loop_
_entity.id
_entity.type
_entity.pdbx_description
1 polymer ?
#
loop_
_entity_poly.entity_id
_entity_poly.type
_entity_poly.pdbx_seq_one_letter_code
_entity_poly.pdbx_strand_id
1 'polypeptide(L)'
;MTESNVEERKPISLNNSGLYLIGLTGGAAIALTVVCAPFVSPALRRVCLPYVPATSTQIENVLHALKGRKGNLLDLGSGDGRIVLAAASAGFKSTGVELNPWLVWYSR
;
A
#
# COMPACT_ATOMS: atom_id res chain seq x y z
N MET A 1 -60.48 -7.30 -11.51
CA MET A 1 -60.41 -6.96 -10.07
C MET A 1 -59.52 -8.03 -9.45
N THR A 2 -58.22 -7.76 -9.37
CA THR A 2 -57.22 -8.75 -8.94
C THR A 2 -56.49 -8.13 -7.76
N GLU A 3 -56.77 -8.63 -6.56
CA GLU A 3 -56.11 -8.18 -5.34
C GLU A 3 -54.67 -8.72 -5.34
N SER A 4 -53.71 -7.82 -5.56
CA SER A 4 -52.30 -8.10 -5.33
C SER A 4 -52.07 -8.22 -3.82
N ASN A 5 -51.91 -9.45 -3.34
CA ASN A 5 -51.58 -9.74 -1.96
C ASN A 5 -50.13 -9.31 -1.69
N VAL A 6 -49.94 -8.10 -1.16
CA VAL A 6 -48.63 -7.59 -0.76
C VAL A 6 -48.30 -8.24 0.59
N GLU A 7 -47.52 -9.30 0.55
CA GLU A 7 -47.02 -9.99 1.73
C GLU A 7 -46.11 -9.04 2.52
N GLU A 8 -46.63 -8.51 3.63
CA GLU A 8 -45.96 -7.54 4.49
C GLU A 8 -44.74 -8.21 5.16
N ARG A 9 -43.52 -7.87 4.72
CA ARG A 9 -42.31 -8.42 5.33
C ARG A 9 -42.15 -7.92 6.75
N LYS A 10 -42.23 -8.84 7.73
CA LYS A 10 -41.94 -8.57 9.14
C LYS A 10 -40.53 -7.98 9.29
N PRO A 11 -40.33 -6.86 10.01
CA PRO A 11 -39.01 -6.27 10.17
C PRO A 11 -38.11 -7.25 10.92
N ILE A 12 -36.90 -7.45 10.40
CA ILE A 12 -35.90 -8.32 11.02
C ILE A 12 -35.48 -7.68 12.35
N SER A 13 -35.93 -8.27 13.45
CA SER A 13 -35.49 -7.91 14.80
C SER A 13 -34.13 -8.55 15.05
N LEU A 14 -33.06 -7.78 14.88
CA LEU A 14 -31.70 -8.24 15.20
C LEU A 14 -31.49 -8.19 16.72
N ASN A 15 -31.19 -9.34 17.32
CA ASN A 15 -30.77 -9.41 18.72
C ASN A 15 -29.40 -8.74 18.89
N ASN A 16 -29.19 -8.08 20.04
CA ASN A 16 -27.93 -7.38 20.34
C ASN A 16 -26.69 -8.27 20.15
N SER A 17 -26.77 -9.56 20.51
CA SER A 17 -25.70 -10.53 20.29
C SER A 17 -25.36 -10.74 18.80
N GLY A 18 -26.38 -10.82 17.94
CA GLY A 18 -26.20 -10.92 16.49
C GLY A 18 -25.52 -9.67 15.92
N LEU A 19 -25.88 -8.50 16.43
CA LEU A 19 -25.25 -7.24 16.02
C LEU A 19 -23.76 -7.20 16.42
N TYR A 20 -23.40 -7.65 17.63
CA TYR A 20 -22.00 -7.74 18.05
C TYR A 20 -21.19 -8.73 17.21
N LEU A 21 -21.76 -9.89 16.87
CA LEU A 21 -21.08 -10.89 16.04
C LEU A 21 -20.82 -10.36 14.62
N ILE A 22 -21.78 -9.68 14.02
CA ILE A 22 -21.62 -9.03 12.72
C ILE A 22 -20.54 -7.94 12.80
N GLY A 23 -20.58 -7.10 13.84
CA GLY A 23 -19.59 -6.05 14.04
C GLY A 23 -18.16 -6.60 14.20
N LEU A 24 -17.99 -7.65 15.01
CA LEU A 24 -16.70 -8.27 15.26
C LEU A 24 -16.13 -8.92 13.99
N THR A 25 -16.92 -9.76 13.32
CA THR A 25 -16.47 -10.50 12.14
C THR A 25 -16.24 -9.57 10.95
N GLY A 26 -17.15 -8.63 10.70
CA GLY A 26 -17.01 -7.62 9.65
C GLY A 26 -15.82 -6.69 9.90
N GLY A 27 -15.66 -6.23 11.15
CA GLY A 27 -14.52 -5.41 11.55
C GLY A 27 -13.18 -6.12 11.37
N ALA A 28 -13.08 -7.38 11.79
CA ALA A 28 -11.88 -8.20 11.61
C ALA A 28 -11.55 -8.42 10.12
N ALA A 29 -12.56 -8.71 9.28
CA ALA A 29 -12.36 -8.90 7.85
C ALA A 29 -11.85 -7.62 7.16
N ILE A 30 -12.40 -6.46 7.51
CA ILE A 30 -11.94 -5.17 6.98
C ILE A 30 -10.52 -4.88 7.45
N ALA A 31 -10.23 -5.05 8.73
CA ALA A 31 -8.89 -4.82 9.28
C ALA A 31 -7.84 -5.71 8.59
N LEU A 32 -8.12 -7.00 8.43
CA LEU A 32 -7.24 -7.92 7.72
C LEU A 32 -7.02 -7.49 6.27
N THR A 33 -8.08 -7.10 5.57
CA THR A 33 -8.00 -6.63 4.18
C THR A 33 -7.09 -5.41 4.06
N VAL A 34 -7.24 -4.42 4.94
CA VAL A 34 -6.40 -3.21 4.96
C VAL A 34 -4.94 -3.56 5.20
N VAL A 35 -4.64 -4.45 6.15
CA VAL A 35 -3.26 -4.88 6.47
C VAL A 35 -2.62 -5.65 5.31
N CYS A 36 -3.38 -6.51 4.63
CA CYS A 36 -2.84 -7.34 3.55
C CYS A 36 -2.78 -6.63 2.19
N ALA A 37 -3.58 -5.57 1.97
CA ALA A 37 -3.66 -4.87 0.69
C ALA A 37 -2.31 -4.39 0.12
N PRO A 38 -1.35 -3.86 0.90
CA PRO A 38 -0.02 -3.47 0.40
C PRO A 38 0.77 -4.61 -0.23
N PHE A 39 0.59 -5.84 0.28
CA PHE A 39 1.34 -7.02 -0.14
C PHE A 39 0.68 -7.74 -1.32
N VAL A 40 -0.65 -7.72 -1.39
CA VAL A 40 -1.41 -8.41 -2.46
C VAL A 40 -1.59 -7.52 -3.70
N SER A 41 -1.73 -6.20 -3.52
CA SER A 41 -2.01 -5.29 -4.64
C SER A 41 -1.00 -5.31 -5.79
N PRO A 42 0.33 -5.53 -5.60
CA PRO A 42 1.26 -5.66 -6.72
C PRO A 42 0.98 -6.87 -7.62
N ALA A 43 0.48 -7.97 -7.04
CA ALA A 43 0.17 -9.20 -7.76
C ALA A 43 -1.04 -9.06 -8.70
N LEU A 44 -1.89 -8.05 -8.50
CA LEU A 44 -3.07 -7.78 -9.32
C LEU A 44 -2.77 -6.92 -10.57
N ARG A 45 -1.50 -6.56 -10.79
CA ARG A 45 -1.07 -5.73 -11.93
C ARG A 45 -0.56 -6.61 -13.07
N ARG A 46 -0.61 -6.09 -14.30
CA ARG A 46 -0.09 -6.79 -15.51
C ARG A 46 1.38 -7.19 -15.38
N VAL A 47 2.18 -6.37 -14.70
CA VAL A 47 3.58 -6.64 -14.38
C VAL A 47 3.71 -6.64 -12.86
N CYS A 48 3.99 -7.82 -12.29
CA CYS A 48 4.20 -8.00 -10.87
C CYS A 48 5.70 -7.89 -10.57
N LEU A 49 6.13 -6.74 -10.05
CA LEU A 49 7.46 -6.57 -9.50
C LEU A 49 7.36 -6.62 -7.97
N PRO A 50 7.96 -7.62 -7.30
CA PRO A 50 7.94 -7.69 -5.85
C PRO A 50 8.79 -6.57 -5.25
N TYR A 51 8.40 -6.10 -4.08
CA TYR A 51 9.21 -5.18 -3.29
C TYR A 51 10.37 -5.93 -2.63
N VAL A 52 11.60 -5.57 -2.99
CA VAL A 52 12.83 -6.08 -2.36
C VAL A 52 13.70 -4.87 -2.01
N PRO A 53 13.89 -4.55 -0.72
CA PRO A 53 14.66 -3.38 -0.31
C PRO A 53 16.14 -3.49 -0.69
N ALA A 54 16.74 -2.39 -1.14
CA ALA A 54 18.18 -2.33 -1.40
C ALA A 54 18.99 -2.49 -0.10
N THR A 55 20.03 -3.31 -0.11
CA THR A 55 20.91 -3.52 1.05
C THR A 55 21.80 -2.30 1.30
N SER A 56 22.35 -2.17 2.51
CA SER A 56 23.29 -1.08 2.83
C SER A 56 24.48 -1.06 1.87
N THR A 57 25.02 -2.23 1.51
CA THR A 57 26.09 -2.35 0.51
C THR A 57 25.66 -1.84 -0.87
N GLN A 58 24.43 -2.09 -1.30
CA GLN A 58 23.92 -1.56 -2.57
C GLN A 58 23.78 -0.03 -2.52
N ILE A 59 23.32 0.52 -1.40
CA ILE A 59 23.25 1.98 -1.19
C ILE A 59 24.65 2.59 -1.26
N GLU A 60 25.63 2.01 -0.55
CA GLU A 60 27.02 2.45 -0.57
C GLU A 60 27.63 2.41 -1.97
N ASN A 61 27.38 1.34 -2.73
CA ASN A 61 27.83 1.21 -4.11
C ASN A 61 27.27 2.31 -5.01
N VAL A 62 25.98 2.66 -4.84
CA VAL A 62 25.35 3.77 -5.58
C VAL A 62 26.00 5.09 -5.19
N LEU A 63 26.16 5.38 -3.89
CA LEU A 63 26.80 6.62 -3.43
C LEU A 63 28.26 6.73 -3.90
N HIS A 64 28.98 5.62 -3.92
CA HIS A 64 30.34 5.55 -4.44
C HIS A 64 30.38 5.88 -5.94
N ALA A 65 29.46 5.30 -6.73
CA ALA A 65 29.34 5.61 -8.17
C ALA A 65 28.97 7.07 -8.46
N LEU A 66 28.28 7.73 -7.51
CA LEU A 66 27.90 9.14 -7.59
C LEU A 66 28.98 10.11 -7.09
N LYS A 67 30.07 9.62 -6.50
CA LYS A 67 31.11 10.46 -5.90
C LYS A 67 31.67 11.48 -6.91
N GLY A 68 31.73 12.75 -6.49
CA GLY A 68 32.19 13.85 -7.32
C GLY A 68 31.16 14.38 -8.34
N ARG A 69 30.00 13.74 -8.47
CA ARG A 69 28.89 14.24 -9.28
C ARG A 69 28.00 15.19 -8.46
N LYS A 70 27.26 16.05 -9.15
CA LYS A 70 26.28 16.97 -8.58
C LYS A 70 25.06 17.05 -9.50
N GLY A 71 23.89 17.40 -8.96
CA GLY A 71 22.69 17.66 -9.73
C GLY A 71 21.46 16.93 -9.19
N ASN A 72 20.56 16.57 -10.10
CA ASN A 72 19.32 15.87 -9.79
C ASN A 72 19.51 14.36 -9.88
N LEU A 73 18.88 13.61 -8.98
CA LEU A 73 18.83 12.15 -9.02
C LEU A 73 17.38 11.69 -9.14
N LEU A 74 17.11 10.75 -10.05
CA LEU A 74 15.81 10.11 -10.21
C LEU A 74 15.96 8.62 -9.92
N ASP A 75 15.22 8.11 -8.94
CA ASP A 75 15.19 6.70 -8.57
C ASP A 75 13.89 6.04 -9.08
N LEU A 76 14.03 5.14 -10.04
CA LEU A 76 12.90 4.48 -10.72
C LEU A 76 12.59 3.15 -10.04
N GLY A 77 11.38 3.03 -9.47
CA GLY A 77 11.04 1.94 -8.55
C GLY A 77 11.66 2.18 -7.18
N SER A 78 11.48 3.38 -6.62
CA SER A 78 12.17 3.81 -5.41
C SER A 78 11.82 3.01 -4.16
N GLY A 79 10.75 2.20 -4.18
CA GLY A 79 10.35 1.37 -3.06
C GLY A 79 10.09 2.21 -1.81
N ASP A 80 10.78 1.90 -0.71
CA ASP A 80 10.71 2.68 0.54
C ASP A 80 11.55 3.96 0.54
N GLY A 81 12.17 4.31 -0.59
CA GLY A 81 12.87 5.58 -0.77
C GLY A 81 14.28 5.62 -0.18
N ARG A 82 14.84 4.50 0.30
CA ARG A 82 16.17 4.49 0.94
C ARG A 82 17.30 5.04 0.07
N ILE A 83 17.27 4.80 -1.24
CA ILE A 83 18.27 5.36 -2.19
C ILE A 83 18.04 6.86 -2.37
N VAL A 84 16.79 7.30 -2.53
CA VAL A 84 16.41 8.72 -2.62
C VAL A 84 16.89 9.49 -1.39
N LEU A 85 16.65 8.96 -0.19
CA LEU A 85 17.06 9.55 1.09
C LEU A 85 18.58 9.61 1.23
N ALA A 86 19.28 8.52 0.88
CA ALA A 86 20.74 8.47 0.92
C ALA A 86 21.37 9.45 -0.06
N ALA A 87 20.87 9.52 -1.30
CA ALA A 87 21.33 10.47 -2.31
C ALA A 87 21.03 11.92 -1.90
N ALA A 88 19.85 12.18 -1.33
CA ALA A 88 19.50 13.51 -0.81
C ALA A 88 20.45 13.94 0.32
N SER A 89 20.77 13.02 1.23
CA SER A 89 21.74 13.23 2.31
C SER A 89 23.16 13.49 1.78
N ALA A 90 23.50 12.93 0.62
CA ALA A 90 24.74 13.18 -0.10
C ALA A 90 24.74 14.49 -0.92
N GLY A 91 23.68 15.31 -0.84
CA GLY A 91 23.60 16.63 -1.46
C GLY A 91 22.98 16.66 -2.86
N PHE A 92 22.35 15.57 -3.32
CA PHE A 92 21.61 15.56 -4.58
C PHE A 92 20.17 16.06 -4.40
N LYS A 93 19.61 16.69 -5.43
CA LYS A 93 18.17 16.91 -5.50
C LYS A 93 17.50 15.63 -6.00
N SER A 94 17.12 14.78 -5.06
CA SER A 94 16.63 13.42 -5.34
C SER A 94 15.10 13.38 -5.49
N THR A 95 14.61 12.57 -6.42
CA THR A 95 13.18 12.28 -6.64
C THR A 95 13.01 10.78 -6.80
N GLY A 96 12.04 10.19 -6.09
CA GLY A 96 11.66 8.79 -6.25
C GLY A 96 10.38 8.66 -7.07
N VAL A 97 10.31 7.64 -7.92
CA VAL A 97 9.10 7.26 -8.65
C VAL A 97 8.78 5.82 -8.29
N GLU A 98 7.59 5.58 -7.73
CA GLU A 98 7.13 4.26 -7.33
C GLU A 98 5.67 4.07 -7.77
N LEU A 99 5.35 2.88 -8.28
CA LEU A 99 4.03 2.55 -8.76
C LEU A 99 3.11 2.09 -7.63
N ASN A 100 3.65 1.50 -6.56
CA ASN A 100 2.90 1.05 -5.40
C ASN A 100 2.57 2.24 -4.45
N PRO A 101 1.30 2.68 -4.35
CA PRO A 101 0.93 3.82 -3.51
C PRO A 101 1.22 3.60 -2.03
N TRP A 102 1.23 2.34 -1.57
CA TRP A 102 1.53 2.00 -0.19
C TRP A 102 3.00 2.25 0.14
N LEU A 103 3.91 1.92 -0.79
CA LEU A 103 5.33 2.20 -0.63
C LEU A 103 5.62 3.70 -0.74
N VAL A 104 4.92 4.41 -1.65
CA VAL A 104 4.98 5.88 -1.72
C VAL A 104 4.57 6.54 -0.42
N TRP A 105 3.53 6.00 0.24
CA TRP A 105 3.08 6.53 1.54
C TRP A 105 4.06 6.18 2.67
N TYR A 106 4.64 4.97 2.65
CA TYR A 106 5.66 4.54 3.61
C TYR A 106 6.98 5.31 3.46
N SER A 107 7.32 5.77 2.26
CA SER A 107 8.59 6.47 1.96
C SER A 107 8.55 7.98 2.26
N ARG A 108 7.48 8.49 2.88
CA ARG A 108 7.28 9.90 3.22
C ARG A 108 7.54 10.13 4.70
#